data_AF-A0A1I1IJB5-F1
#
_entry.id   AF-A0A1I1IJB5-F1
#
_cell.length_a   1.000
_cell.length_b   1.000
_cell.length_c   1.000
_cell.angle_alpha   90.00
_cell.angle_beta   90.00
_cell.angle_gamma   90.00
#
_symmetry.space_group_name_H-M   'P 1'
#
loop_
_entity.id
_entity.type
_entity.pdbx_description
1 polymer ?
#
loop_
_entity_poly.entity_id
_entity_poly.type
_entity_poly.pdbx_seq_one_letter_code
_entity_poly.pdbx_strand_id
1 'polypeptide(L)'
;MKNSNKKGFTLVELVVVIAIIGVLAAILVPSMMGYVKKSRLKTANGNAKTAYNAVAEYLADLETQGLIGDADVDEAKSVAEAELSTNGKGSGEVFVAFEDMEAANPKFGCQWRRGGSDEIVGQYPNAAQKVADCPAWGTIDMSND
;
A
#
# COMPACT_ATOMS: atom_id res chain seq x y z
N MET A 1 -30.83 -5.07 -57.65
CA MET A 1 -30.34 -6.14 -56.74
C MET A 1 -29.00 -5.66 -56.17
N LYS A 2 -28.88 -5.52 -54.83
CA LYS A 2 -27.73 -4.87 -54.19
C LYS A 2 -26.68 -5.95 -53.84
N ASN A 3 -25.69 -6.17 -54.71
CA ASN A 3 -24.60 -7.11 -54.45
C ASN A 3 -23.77 -6.60 -53.26
N SER A 4 -23.92 -7.23 -52.11
CA SER A 4 -23.08 -6.99 -50.93
C SER A 4 -21.79 -7.78 -51.12
N ASN A 5 -20.73 -7.08 -51.55
CA ASN A 5 -19.40 -7.64 -51.71
C ASN A 5 -18.80 -7.95 -50.33
N LYS A 6 -19.13 -9.13 -49.77
CA LYS A 6 -18.58 -9.59 -48.50
C LYS A 6 -17.12 -9.97 -48.70
N LYS A 7 -16.21 -9.01 -48.52
CA LYS A 7 -14.78 -9.29 -48.37
C LYS A 7 -14.60 -10.11 -47.09
N GLY A 8 -14.26 -11.39 -47.24
CA GLY A 8 -13.90 -12.27 -46.12
C GLY A 8 -12.51 -11.94 -45.60
N PHE A 9 -12.31 -12.14 -44.30
CA PHE A 9 -11.01 -12.02 -43.64
C PHE A 9 -10.09 -13.15 -44.11
N THR A 10 -8.84 -12.87 -44.44
CA THR A 10 -7.90 -13.90 -44.88
C THR A 10 -7.23 -14.59 -43.69
N LEU A 11 -6.90 -15.87 -43.83
CA LEU A 11 -6.13 -16.60 -42.81
C LEU A 11 -4.75 -15.98 -42.59
N VAL A 12 -4.16 -15.41 -43.64
CA VAL A 12 -2.84 -14.73 -43.57
C VAL A 12 -2.92 -13.48 -42.71
N GLU A 13 -3.97 -12.66 -42.86
CA GLU A 13 -4.21 -11.50 -41.99
C GLU A 13 -4.33 -11.92 -40.52
N LEU A 14 -5.01 -13.04 -40.24
CA LEU A 14 -5.14 -13.54 -38.88
C LEU A 14 -3.79 -13.98 -38.29
N VAL A 15 -2.98 -14.70 -39.07
CA VAL A 15 -1.67 -15.21 -38.62
C VAL A 15 -0.69 -14.08 -38.33
N VAL A 16 -0.66 -13.03 -39.17
CA VAL A 16 0.19 -11.87 -38.92
C VAL A 16 -0.24 -11.10 -37.67
N VAL A 17 -1.55 -10.97 -37.43
CA VAL A 17 -2.08 -10.28 -36.24
C VAL A 17 -1.68 -11.00 -34.94
N ILE A 18 -1.85 -12.32 -34.88
CA ILE A 18 -1.47 -13.08 -33.67
C ILE A 18 0.05 -13.07 -33.45
N ALA A 19 0.85 -13.02 -34.52
CA ALA A 19 2.30 -12.90 -34.42
C ALA A 19 2.71 -11.56 -33.78
N ILE A 20 2.12 -10.46 -34.21
CA ILE A 20 2.38 -9.13 -33.63
C ILE A 20 1.91 -9.06 -32.17
N ILE A 21 0.71 -9.55 -31.86
CA ILE A 21 0.19 -9.62 -30.48
C ILE A 21 1.10 -10.47 -29.58
N GLY A 22 1.62 -11.59 -30.10
CA GLY A 22 2.56 -12.45 -29.37
C GLY A 22 3.85 -11.74 -28.96
N VAL A 23 4.45 -10.97 -29.88
CA VAL A 23 5.67 -10.18 -29.59
C VAL A 23 5.38 -9.07 -28.56
N LEU A 24 4.27 -8.34 -28.72
CA LEU A 24 3.89 -7.28 -27.77
C LEU A 24 3.62 -7.86 -26.37
N ALA A 25 2.90 -8.97 -26.28
CA ALA A 25 2.58 -9.62 -25.02
C ALA A 25 3.84 -10.09 -24.26
N ALA A 26 4.84 -10.61 -24.98
CA ALA A 26 6.09 -11.10 -24.41
C ALA A 26 6.87 -10.00 -23.66
N ILE A 27 6.86 -8.76 -24.17
CA ILE A 27 7.54 -7.61 -23.53
C ILE A 27 6.64 -7.00 -22.44
N LEU A 28 5.33 -6.93 -22.70
CA LEU A 28 4.39 -6.22 -21.85
C LEU A 28 4.16 -6.89 -20.49
N VAL A 29 4.01 -8.21 -20.45
CA VAL A 29 3.69 -8.95 -19.21
C VAL A 29 4.71 -8.73 -18.08
N PRO A 30 6.03 -8.95 -18.27
CA PRO A 30 7.00 -8.74 -17.19
C PRO A 30 7.08 -7.28 -16.75
N SER A 31 6.99 -6.33 -17.68
CA SER A 31 7.01 -4.89 -17.38
C SER A 31 5.80 -4.47 -16.52
N MET A 32 4.60 -4.94 -16.89
CA MET A 32 3.36 -4.64 -16.16
C MET A 32 3.39 -5.21 -14.73
N MET A 33 3.93 -6.43 -14.54
CA MET A 33 4.06 -7.00 -13.19
C MET A 33 4.92 -6.12 -12.27
N GLY A 34 6.05 -5.59 -12.77
CA GLY A 34 6.90 -4.68 -12.01
C GLY A 34 6.20 -3.35 -11.69
N TYR A 35 5.46 -2.80 -12.64
CA TYR A 35 4.69 -1.55 -12.43
C TYR A 35 3.58 -1.72 -11.39
N VAL A 36 2.84 -2.84 -11.44
CA VAL A 36 1.80 -3.15 -10.46
C VAL A 36 2.39 -3.27 -9.06
N LYS A 37 3.53 -3.96 -8.88
CA LYS A 37 4.20 -4.08 -7.57
C LYS A 37 4.62 -2.71 -7.02
N LYS A 38 5.20 -1.84 -7.85
CA LYS A 38 5.57 -0.46 -7.45
C LYS A 38 4.35 0.39 -7.08
N SER A 39 3.27 0.28 -7.85
CA SER A 39 2.01 0.97 -7.55
C SER A 39 1.45 0.52 -6.19
N ARG A 40 1.44 -0.79 -5.93
CA ARG A 40 1.02 -1.36 -4.64
C ARG A 40 1.87 -0.88 -3.48
N LEU A 41 3.19 -0.80 -3.63
CA LEU A 41 4.08 -0.24 -2.60
C LEU A 41 3.72 1.21 -2.29
N LYS A 42 3.49 2.03 -3.32
CA LYS A 42 3.09 3.44 -3.13
C LYS A 42 1.76 3.54 -2.39
N THR A 43 0.78 2.69 -2.72
CA THR A 43 -0.48 2.59 -1.98
C THR A 43 -0.24 2.17 -0.53
N ALA A 44 0.59 1.16 -0.29
CA ALA A 44 0.87 0.66 1.04
C ALA A 44 1.55 1.73 1.92
N ASN A 45 2.58 2.41 1.41
CA ASN A 45 3.23 3.53 2.08
C ASN A 45 2.25 4.68 2.35
N GLY A 46 1.37 4.97 1.39
CA GLY A 46 0.33 5.98 1.55
C GLY A 46 -0.69 5.63 2.64
N ASN A 47 -1.05 4.35 2.77
CA ASN A 47 -1.94 3.87 3.82
C ASN A 47 -1.25 3.86 5.18
N ALA A 48 0.00 3.41 5.26
CA ALA A 48 0.81 3.49 6.48
C ALA A 48 0.96 4.94 6.98
N LYS A 49 1.14 5.91 6.06
CA LYS A 49 1.17 7.34 6.40
C LYS A 49 -0.18 7.86 6.90
N THR A 50 -1.29 7.40 6.31
CA THR A 50 -2.63 7.76 6.82
C THR A 50 -2.86 7.21 8.22
N ALA A 51 -2.52 5.94 8.47
CA ALA A 51 -2.55 5.35 9.80
C ALA A 51 -1.68 6.14 10.78
N TYR A 52 -0.46 6.50 10.38
CA TYR A 52 0.44 7.31 11.21
C TYR A 52 -0.17 8.65 11.61
N ASN A 53 -0.77 9.37 10.65
CA ASN A 53 -1.40 10.66 10.95
C ASN A 53 -2.58 10.52 11.94
N ALA A 54 -3.36 9.45 11.81
CA ALA A 54 -4.46 9.16 12.73
C ALA A 54 -3.98 8.93 14.16
N VAL A 55 -2.90 8.15 14.31
CA VAL A 55 -2.27 7.93 15.62
C VAL A 55 -1.65 9.24 16.15
N ALA A 56 -1.02 10.04 15.28
CA ALA A 56 -0.46 11.34 15.68
C ALA A 56 -1.53 12.28 16.23
N GLU A 57 -2.70 12.32 15.60
CA GLU A 57 -3.84 13.12 16.04
C GLU A 57 -4.38 12.63 17.39
N TYR A 58 -4.55 11.32 17.56
CA TYR A 58 -4.94 10.74 18.84
C TYR A 58 -3.96 11.08 19.98
N LEU A 59 -2.65 10.96 19.74
CA LEU A 59 -1.64 11.32 20.74
C LEU A 59 -1.64 12.81 21.06
N ALA A 60 -1.85 13.68 20.07
CA ALA A 60 -1.98 15.12 20.28
C ALA A 60 -3.21 15.46 21.13
N ASP A 61 -4.34 14.79 20.90
CA ASP A 61 -5.54 14.96 21.72
C ASP A 61 -5.30 14.54 23.18
N LEU A 62 -4.63 13.41 23.41
CA LEU A 62 -4.23 12.98 24.76
C LEU A 62 -3.28 13.99 25.43
N GLU A 63 -2.36 14.58 24.67
CA GLU A 63 -1.47 15.66 25.15
C GLU A 63 -2.24 16.85 25.67
N THR A 64 -3.23 17.32 24.91
CA THR A 64 -4.07 18.46 25.35
C THR A 64 -4.87 18.16 26.61
N GLN A 65 -5.18 16.88 26.87
CA GLN A 65 -5.91 16.43 28.05
C GLN A 65 -4.99 16.09 29.22
N GLY A 66 -3.67 16.09 29.03
CA GLY A 66 -2.70 15.69 30.04
C GLY A 66 -2.63 14.17 30.29
N LEU A 67 -3.05 13.36 29.31
CA LEU A 67 -3.21 11.90 29.41
C LEU A 67 -2.23 11.12 28.51
N ILE A 68 -1.13 11.72 28.04
CA ILE A 68 -0.16 11.04 27.13
C ILE A 68 0.34 9.72 27.72
N GLY A 69 0.59 9.68 29.04
CA GLY A 69 1.06 8.47 29.72
C GLY A 69 0.05 7.32 29.76
N ASP A 70 -1.21 7.58 29.39
CA ASP A 70 -2.27 6.58 29.29
C ASP A 70 -2.49 6.11 27.83
N ALA A 71 -1.64 6.53 26.89
CA ALA A 71 -1.76 6.13 25.49
C ALA A 71 -1.71 4.60 25.34
N ASP A 72 -2.77 4.02 24.79
CA ASP A 72 -2.92 2.58 24.63
C ASP A 72 -2.61 2.14 23.18
N VAL A 73 -1.77 1.12 23.02
CA VAL A 73 -1.34 0.62 21.70
C VAL A 73 -2.53 0.05 20.91
N ASP A 74 -3.43 -0.66 21.58
CA ASP A 74 -4.58 -1.28 20.96
C ASP A 74 -5.61 -0.21 20.55
N GLU A 75 -5.79 0.84 21.35
CA GLU A 75 -6.61 1.99 20.97
C GLU A 75 -6.00 2.76 19.80
N ALA A 76 -4.70 3.07 19.83
CA ALA A 76 -4.01 3.73 18.72
C ALA A 76 -4.13 2.94 17.42
N LYS A 77 -4.01 1.61 17.50
CA LYS A 77 -4.24 0.71 16.37
C LYS A 77 -5.70 0.78 15.89
N SER A 78 -6.67 0.74 16.80
CA SER A 78 -8.09 0.85 16.47
C SER A 78 -8.43 2.18 15.78
N VAL A 79 -7.85 3.30 16.23
CA VAL A 79 -8.00 4.62 15.60
C VAL A 79 -7.46 4.60 14.17
N ALA A 80 -6.25 4.05 13.98
CA ALA A 80 -5.66 3.93 12.65
C ALA A 80 -6.48 3.03 11.69
N GLU A 81 -7.01 1.91 12.19
CA GLU A 81 -7.87 1.01 11.43
C GLU A 81 -9.21 1.68 11.07
N ALA A 82 -9.81 2.43 11.99
CA ALA A 82 -11.03 3.19 11.76
C ALA A 82 -10.84 4.23 10.65
N GLU A 83 -9.75 5.02 10.70
CA GLU A 83 -9.43 6.02 9.67
C GLU A 83 -9.23 5.42 8.28
N LEU A 84 -8.63 4.23 8.19
CA LEU A 84 -8.47 3.56 6.90
C LEU A 84 -9.78 2.98 6.37
N SER A 85 -10.64 2.50 7.26
CA SER A 85 -11.97 1.97 6.92
C SER A 85 -12.92 3.05 6.39
N THR A 86 -12.97 4.22 7.03
CA THR A 86 -13.84 5.34 6.65
C THR A 86 -13.41 6.03 5.35
N ASN A 87 -12.11 6.06 5.06
CA ASN A 87 -11.56 6.69 3.86
C ASN A 87 -11.69 5.85 2.57
N GLY A 88 -12.42 4.73 2.59
CA GLY A 88 -12.60 3.85 1.43
C GLY A 88 -11.30 3.18 0.95
N LYS A 89 -10.23 3.26 1.75
CA LYS A 89 -8.95 2.62 1.51
C LYS A 89 -9.06 1.18 1.98
N GLY A 90 -9.51 0.30 1.08
CA GLY A 90 -9.83 -1.11 1.34
C GLY A 90 -9.01 -1.73 2.47
N SER A 91 -9.72 -2.13 3.54
CA SER A 91 -9.20 -2.53 4.86
C SER A 91 -8.12 -3.60 4.76
N GLY A 92 -6.87 -3.14 4.71
CA GLY A 92 -5.71 -3.95 5.00
C GLY A 92 -5.49 -4.07 6.51
N GLU A 93 -4.46 -4.79 6.89
CA GLU A 93 -4.02 -4.90 8.27
C GLU A 93 -3.10 -3.72 8.60
N VAL A 94 -3.29 -3.16 9.79
CA VAL A 94 -2.45 -2.11 10.36
C VAL A 94 -1.64 -2.68 11.52
N PHE A 95 -0.40 -2.23 11.61
CA PHE A 95 0.44 -2.47 12.77
C PHE A 95 0.99 -1.13 13.25
N VAL A 96 0.88 -0.86 14.55
CA VAL A 96 1.40 0.33 15.21
C VAL A 96 2.39 -0.15 16.27
N ALA A 97 3.56 0.48 16.32
CA ALA A 97 4.52 0.22 17.38
C ALA A 97 5.08 1.54 17.90
N PHE A 98 5.43 1.53 19.17
CA PHE A 98 5.98 2.66 19.92
C PHE A 98 7.37 2.27 20.45
N GLU A 99 8.30 3.22 20.48
CA GLU A 99 9.66 3.01 21.01
C GLU A 99 9.68 3.18 22.53
N ASP A 100 8.98 4.20 23.04
CA ASP A 100 8.82 4.49 24.47
C ASP A 100 7.48 5.22 24.65
N MET A 101 6.50 4.55 25.26
CA MET A 101 5.15 5.10 25.49
C MET A 101 5.06 5.99 26.73
N GLU A 102 6.05 5.95 27.62
CA GLU A 102 6.07 6.79 28.83
C GLU A 102 6.67 8.17 28.54
N ALA A 103 7.29 8.36 27.37
CA ALA A 103 7.82 9.63 26.95
C ALA A 103 6.69 10.65 26.69
N ALA A 104 6.93 11.91 27.05
CA ALA A 104 6.00 13.01 26.79
C ALA A 104 5.67 13.22 25.31
N ASN A 105 6.51 12.72 24.41
CA ASN A 105 6.23 12.65 22.98
C ASN A 105 6.73 11.30 22.45
N PRO A 106 5.89 10.25 22.52
CA PRO A 106 6.32 8.90 22.23
C PRO A 106 6.61 8.77 20.73
N LYS A 107 7.79 8.27 20.39
CA LYS A 107 8.09 7.93 19.00
C LYS A 107 7.32 6.67 18.62
N PHE A 108 6.71 6.70 17.45
CA PHE A 108 5.96 5.57 16.94
C PHE A 108 6.13 5.45 15.43
N GLY A 109 5.71 4.32 14.89
CA GLY A 109 5.56 4.13 13.46
C GLY A 109 4.38 3.24 13.15
N CYS A 110 3.98 3.26 11.89
CA CYS A 110 2.87 2.46 11.39
C CYS A 110 3.29 1.66 10.17
N GLN A 111 2.76 0.45 10.08
CA GLN A 111 2.81 -0.38 8.90
C GLN A 111 1.41 -0.67 8.39
N TRP A 112 1.32 -0.89 7.09
CA TRP A 112 0.10 -1.33 6.43
C TRP A 112 0.40 -2.41 5.40
N ARG A 113 -0.43 -3.45 5.36
CA ARG A 113 -0.41 -4.47 4.30
C ARG A 113 -1.83 -4.82 3.88
N ARG A 114 -2.03 -5.27 2.65
CA ARG A 114 -3.39 -5.63 2.17
C ARG A 114 -3.99 -6.83 2.92
N GLY A 115 -3.16 -7.71 3.46
CA GLY A 115 -3.57 -8.86 4.26
C GLY A 115 -2.41 -9.74 4.70
N GLY A 116 -2.71 -10.75 5.51
CA GLY A 116 -1.76 -11.49 6.34
C GLY A 116 -0.55 -12.13 5.64
N SER A 117 -0.66 -12.43 4.36
CA SER A 117 0.39 -13.04 3.54
C SER A 117 0.92 -12.12 2.44
N ASP A 118 0.55 -10.84 2.44
CA ASP A 118 1.02 -9.90 1.43
C ASP A 118 2.50 -9.57 1.63
N GLU A 119 3.30 -9.76 0.58
CA GLU A 119 4.74 -9.45 0.57
C GLU A 119 5.01 -7.95 0.56
N ILE A 120 4.03 -7.14 0.15
CA ILE A 120 4.17 -5.69 0.08
C ILE A 120 3.65 -5.07 1.38
N VAL A 121 4.59 -4.65 2.22
CA VAL A 121 4.34 -3.92 3.46
C VAL A 121 4.78 -2.47 3.27
N GLY A 122 3.86 -1.54 3.49
CA GLY A 122 4.20 -0.12 3.58
C GLY A 122 4.52 0.27 5.00
N GLN A 123 5.39 1.26 5.18
CA GLN A 123 5.76 1.78 6.50
C GLN A 123 5.86 3.31 6.46
N TYR A 124 5.64 3.91 7.63
CA TYR A 124 5.92 5.31 7.92
C TYR A 124 6.42 5.43 9.38
N PRO A 125 7.39 6.31 9.71
CA PRO A 125 7.96 7.37 8.88
C PRO A 125 8.95 6.93 7.81
N ASN A 126 9.72 5.85 8.03
CA ASN A 126 10.71 5.37 7.06
C ASN A 126 10.04 4.52 5.95
N ALA A 127 9.60 5.17 4.87
CA ALA A 127 8.90 4.53 3.77
C ALA A 127 9.86 3.96 2.71
N ALA A 128 9.73 2.66 2.42
CA ALA A 128 10.53 1.99 1.40
C ALA A 128 10.33 2.62 0.01
N GLN A 129 11.44 2.95 -0.67
CA GLN A 129 11.42 3.57 -2.00
C GLN A 129 11.35 2.54 -3.14
N LYS A 130 11.67 1.28 -2.86
CA LYS A 130 11.66 0.18 -3.83
C LYS A 130 11.02 -1.05 -3.21
N VAL A 131 10.45 -1.90 -4.07
CA VAL A 131 9.77 -3.15 -3.65
C VAL A 131 10.73 -4.15 -3.01
N ALA A 132 12.00 -4.15 -3.40
CA ALA A 132 13.01 -5.02 -2.80
C ALA A 132 13.37 -4.62 -1.36
N ASP A 133 13.13 -3.35 -1.01
CA ASP A 133 13.47 -2.76 0.29
C ASP A 133 12.23 -2.71 1.21
N CYS A 134 11.18 -3.49 0.88
CA CYS A 134 9.98 -3.57 1.71
C CYS A 134 10.36 -4.09 3.11
N PRO A 135 9.90 -3.43 4.19
CA PRO A 135 10.13 -3.91 5.54
C PRO A 135 9.42 -5.23 5.81
N ALA A 136 9.90 -5.98 6.79
CA ALA A 136 9.17 -7.12 7.31
C ALA A 136 7.99 -6.62 8.17
N TRP A 137 6.88 -7.35 8.09
CA TRP A 137 5.71 -7.07 8.91
C TRP A 137 6.01 -7.24 10.39
N GLY A 138 5.56 -6.28 11.21
CA GLY A 138 5.72 -6.31 12.67
C GLY A 138 7.07 -5.79 13.18
N THR A 139 8.02 -5.50 12.28
CA THR A 139 9.30 -4.86 12.62
C THR A 139 9.34 -3.46 12.03
N ILE A 140 9.21 -2.44 12.87
CA ILE A 140 9.22 -1.04 12.42
C ILE A 140 10.60 -0.44 12.65
N ASP A 141 11.14 0.15 11.59
CA ASP A 141 12.26 1.08 11.70
C ASP A 141 11.74 2.50 11.95
N MET A 142 11.94 2.96 13.19
CA MET A 142 11.55 4.29 13.67
C MET A 142 12.75 5.25 13.70
N SER A 143 13.92 4.83 13.20
CA SER A 143 15.04 5.74 13.07
C SER A 143 14.69 6.83 12.03
N ASN A 144 14.93 8.08 12.41
CA ASN A 144 14.89 9.18 11.47
C ASN A 144 16.24 9.19 10.75
N ASP A 145 16.26 8.93 9.45
CA ASP A 145 17.37 9.38 8.59
C ASP A 145 17.45 10.92 8.57
#